data_AF-A0AAD5E8G2-F1
#
_entry.id   AF-A0AAD5E8G2-F1
#
_cell.length_a   1.000
_cell.length_b   1.000
_cell.length_c   1.000
_cell.angle_alpha   90.00
_cell.angle_beta   90.00
_cell.angle_gamma   90.00
#
_symmetry.space_group_name_H-M   'P 1'
#
loop_
_entity.id
_entity.type
_entity.pdbx_description
1 polymer ?
#
loop_
_entity_poly.entity_id
_entity_poly.type
_entity_poly.pdbx_seq_one_letter_code
_entity_poly.pdbx_strand_id
1 'polypeptide(L)'
;MSKLIQQPVVKQLFVELPKIKVLSRPHDARSEITVYVKGFLAEGDTPDNFADWMHSHRLLVLSKNWAPAALGFSWPSGTASIPVPVATLASAGYLVASNIRRLSQLRLPTPATMLGAVAVDVGLHAGRLAYQFNTATTESKQRAEIFALRLLRLRREHENVRIVAHSLGCRHVVEAISNLNADERPDSVHLCAPALLAEDILRLIKPETGGLAKEKTNIYYSGKDLTLGILLRAILGGSRPLGEVGISPNVPIDKSVELIDASSSLGFFSHTDYADKFHFMAR
;
A
#
# COMPACT_ATOMS: atom_id res chain seq x y z
N MET A 1 -13.89 -18.94 -40.08
CA MET A 1 -12.90 -19.12 -38.99
C MET A 1 -13.15 -18.06 -37.94
N SER A 2 -13.88 -18.42 -36.88
CA SER A 2 -14.21 -17.52 -35.77
C SER A 2 -12.98 -17.40 -34.86
N LYS A 3 -12.43 -16.19 -34.72
CA LYS A 3 -11.39 -15.92 -33.72
C LYS A 3 -12.05 -16.01 -32.35
N LEU A 4 -11.78 -17.10 -31.65
CA LEU A 4 -12.02 -17.22 -30.22
C LEU A 4 -11.29 -16.08 -29.51
N ILE A 5 -12.05 -15.05 -29.15
CA ILE A 5 -11.63 -14.06 -28.17
C ILE A 5 -11.46 -14.83 -26.87
N GLN A 6 -10.22 -15.17 -26.54
CA GLN A 6 -9.89 -15.66 -25.20
C GLN A 6 -10.29 -14.55 -24.24
N GLN A 7 -11.38 -14.77 -23.50
CA GLN A 7 -11.72 -13.90 -22.38
C GLN A 7 -10.52 -13.90 -21.44
N PRO A 8 -10.00 -12.72 -21.03
CA PRO A 8 -8.91 -12.67 -20.09
C PRO A 8 -9.35 -13.41 -18.83
N VAL A 9 -8.55 -14.39 -18.39
CA VAL A 9 -8.76 -15.11 -17.14
C VAL A 9 -8.91 -14.05 -16.05
N VAL A 10 -10.12 -13.91 -15.51
CA VAL A 10 -10.40 -13.03 -14.38
C VAL A 10 -9.69 -13.64 -13.19
N LYS A 11 -8.42 -13.26 -12.97
CA LYS A 11 -7.70 -13.59 -11.74
C LYS A 11 -8.58 -13.17 -10.57
N GLN A 12 -8.79 -14.06 -9.60
CA GLN A 12 -9.48 -13.73 -8.37
C GLN A 12 -8.76 -12.55 -7.71
N LEU A 13 -9.43 -11.41 -7.62
CA LEU A 13 -8.88 -10.18 -7.03
C LEU A 13 -8.93 -10.21 -5.50
N PHE A 14 -9.85 -11.00 -4.93
CA PHE A 14 -9.88 -11.32 -3.52
C PHE A 14 -9.45 -12.75 -3.29
N VAL A 15 -8.65 -12.93 -2.24
CA VAL A 15 -8.25 -14.21 -1.69
C VAL A 15 -8.97 -14.38 -0.37
N GLU A 16 -9.75 -15.45 -0.22
CA GLU A 16 -10.31 -15.79 1.08
C GLU A 16 -9.19 -16.12 2.07
N LEU A 17 -9.21 -15.48 3.23
CA LEU A 17 -8.21 -15.74 4.26
C LEU A 17 -8.71 -16.83 5.23
N PRO A 18 -7.78 -17.59 5.85
CA PRO A 18 -8.16 -18.67 6.77
C PRO A 18 -9.08 -18.19 7.89
N LYS A 19 -10.30 -18.75 7.96
CA LYS A 19 -11.30 -18.41 8.98
C LYS A 19 -10.91 -18.98 10.34
N ILE A 20 -11.01 -18.16 11.38
CA ILE A 20 -10.83 -18.61 12.77
C ILE A 20 -12.18 -19.12 13.26
N LYS A 21 -12.26 -20.39 13.67
CA LYS A 21 -13.44 -20.94 14.34
C LYS A 21 -13.39 -20.51 15.82
N VAL A 22 -14.16 -19.50 16.18
CA VAL A 22 -14.37 -19.10 17.58
C VAL A 22 -15.54 -19.92 18.12
N LEU A 23 -15.30 -20.78 19.11
CA LEU A 23 -16.27 -21.77 19.61
C LEU A 23 -17.45 -21.15 20.37
N SER A 24 -17.34 -19.88 20.77
CA SER A 24 -18.37 -19.15 21.51
C SER A 24 -18.56 -17.77 20.88
N ARG A 25 -19.56 -17.62 20.01
CA ARG A 25 -20.09 -16.30 19.65
C ARG A 25 -21.57 -16.20 20.00
N PRO A 26 -22.02 -15.04 20.50
CA PRO A 26 -23.44 -14.75 20.63
C PRO A 26 -24.14 -14.87 19.27
N HIS A 27 -25.41 -15.26 19.30
CA HIS A 27 -26.26 -15.48 18.13
C HIS A 27 -26.52 -14.19 17.30
N ASP A 28 -26.19 -13.01 17.84
CA ASP A 28 -26.30 -11.67 17.26
C ASP A 28 -25.04 -11.20 16.50
N ALA A 29 -24.16 -12.11 16.09
CA ALA A 29 -22.97 -11.75 15.33
C ALA A 29 -23.35 -11.23 13.92
N ARG A 30 -23.59 -9.92 13.82
CA ARG A 30 -23.76 -9.17 12.56
C ARG A 30 -22.76 -9.65 11.52
N SER A 31 -23.18 -9.75 10.26
CA SER A 31 -22.32 -10.19 9.17
C SER A 31 -21.27 -9.13 8.88
N GLU A 32 -20.12 -9.22 9.54
CA GLU A 32 -18.99 -8.31 9.36
C GLU A 32 -17.86 -9.00 8.58
N ILE A 33 -17.23 -8.25 7.67
CA ILE A 33 -16.05 -8.69 6.91
C ILE A 33 -14.95 -7.63 6.90
N THR A 34 -13.71 -8.09 7.07
CA THR A 34 -12.51 -7.23 6.96
C THR A 34 -11.78 -7.49 5.64
N VAL A 35 -11.46 -6.43 4.90
CA VAL A 35 -10.68 -6.49 3.66
C VAL A 35 -9.30 -5.89 3.89
N TYR A 36 -8.25 -6.70 3.73
CA TYR A 36 -6.85 -6.27 3.77
C TYR A 36 -6.36 -5.92 2.37
N VAL A 37 -6.00 -4.66 2.15
CA VAL A 37 -5.53 -4.14 0.86
C VAL A 37 -4.02 -3.92 0.91
N LYS A 38 -3.27 -4.71 0.13
CA LYS A 38 -1.82 -4.58 0.04
C LYS A 38 -1.38 -3.33 -0.72
N GLY A 39 -0.19 -2.87 -0.36
CA GLY A 39 0.51 -1.79 -1.02
C GLY A 39 1.33 -2.24 -2.22
N PHE A 40 2.44 -1.54 -2.42
CA PHE A 40 3.44 -1.86 -3.42
C PHE A 40 4.05 -3.23 -3.13
N LEU A 41 3.93 -4.18 -4.06
CA LEU A 41 4.56 -5.50 -3.93
C LEU A 41 6.03 -5.39 -4.33
N ALA A 42 6.93 -5.76 -3.41
CA ALA A 42 8.36 -5.82 -3.73
C ALA A 42 8.67 -7.05 -4.62
N GLU A 43 9.84 -7.04 -5.24
CA GLU A 43 10.34 -8.19 -6.00
C GLU A 43 10.53 -9.38 -5.05
N GLY A 44 9.79 -10.47 -5.29
CA GLY A 44 9.76 -11.65 -4.41
C GLY A 44 8.54 -11.75 -3.50
N ASP A 45 7.75 -10.68 -3.36
CA ASP A 45 6.47 -10.75 -2.66
C ASP A 45 5.43 -11.50 -3.47
N THR A 46 4.76 -12.46 -2.84
CA THR A 46 3.61 -13.10 -3.47
C THR A 46 2.34 -12.27 -3.24
N PRO A 47 1.52 -12.07 -4.29
CA PRO A 47 0.23 -11.38 -4.18
C PRO A 47 -0.63 -11.90 -3.02
N ASP A 48 -0.54 -13.20 -2.72
CA ASP A 48 -1.41 -13.92 -1.80
C ASP A 48 -0.85 -14.06 -0.37
N ASN A 49 0.37 -13.58 -0.08
CA ASN A 49 0.93 -13.66 1.27
C ASN A 49 0.34 -12.62 2.23
N PHE A 50 -0.70 -12.99 2.99
CA PHE A 50 -1.29 -12.15 4.03
C PHE A 50 -0.91 -12.62 5.45
N ALA A 51 0.22 -13.32 5.63
CA ALA A 51 0.58 -13.93 6.91
C ALA A 51 0.63 -12.93 8.07
N ASP A 52 1.32 -11.79 7.87
CA ASP A 52 1.47 -10.75 8.90
C ASP A 52 0.13 -10.09 9.24
N TRP A 53 -0.70 -9.82 8.23
CA TRP A 53 -2.07 -9.34 8.44
C TRP A 53 -2.91 -10.35 9.20
N MET A 54 -2.76 -11.64 8.92
CA MET A 54 -3.46 -12.71 9.61
C MET A 54 -2.99 -12.89 11.05
N HIS A 55 -1.73 -12.60 11.36
CA HIS A 55 -1.24 -12.54 12.73
C HIS A 55 -2.02 -11.48 13.52
N SER A 56 -2.04 -10.24 13.04
CA SER A 56 -2.81 -9.16 13.66
C SER A 56 -4.31 -9.44 13.71
N HIS A 57 -4.90 -9.96 12.63
CA HIS A 57 -6.33 -10.26 12.56
C HIS A 57 -6.74 -11.25 13.64
N ARG A 58 -5.94 -12.31 13.85
CA ARG A 58 -6.20 -13.30 14.91
C ARG A 58 -6.24 -12.65 16.28
N LEU A 59 -5.27 -11.79 16.58
CA LEU A 59 -5.22 -11.09 17.86
C LEU A 59 -6.40 -10.12 18.02
N LEU A 60 -6.82 -9.44 16.95
CA LEU A 60 -7.98 -8.55 16.96
C LEU A 60 -9.31 -9.29 17.15
N VAL A 61 -9.46 -10.44 16.52
CA VAL A 61 -10.63 -11.32 16.71
C VAL A 61 -10.72 -11.78 18.17
N LEU A 62 -9.59 -12.08 18.80
CA LEU A 62 -9.52 -12.56 20.19
C LEU A 62 -9.62 -11.45 21.24
N SER A 63 -9.09 -10.26 20.97
CA SER A 63 -8.95 -9.19 21.97
C SER A 63 -9.90 -8.00 21.77
N LYS A 64 -10.40 -7.76 20.55
CA LYS A 64 -11.19 -6.58 20.19
C LYS A 64 -12.50 -6.92 19.47
N ASN A 65 -12.96 -8.17 19.58
CA ASN A 65 -14.23 -8.65 19.01
C ASN A 65 -14.39 -8.47 17.49
N TRP A 66 -13.29 -8.32 16.73
CA TRP A 66 -13.36 -8.26 15.26
C TRP A 66 -13.97 -9.53 14.68
N ALA A 67 -14.68 -9.44 13.56
CA ALA A 67 -15.20 -10.64 12.89
C ALA A 67 -14.08 -11.52 12.30
N PRO A 68 -14.23 -12.86 12.34
CA PRO A 68 -13.21 -13.77 11.84
C PRO A 68 -13.13 -13.78 10.32
N ALA A 69 -14.18 -13.34 9.63
CA ALA A 69 -14.20 -13.28 8.18
C ALA A 69 -13.27 -12.18 7.67
N ALA A 70 -12.29 -12.55 6.86
CA ALA A 70 -11.39 -11.62 6.22
C ALA A 70 -11.04 -12.03 4.79
N LEU A 71 -10.78 -11.03 3.96
CA LEU A 71 -10.34 -11.15 2.58
C LEU A 71 -9.02 -10.42 2.39
N GLY A 72 -8.12 -11.00 1.61
CA GLY A 72 -6.96 -10.31 1.07
C GLY A 72 -7.30 -9.75 -0.30
N PHE A 73 -7.03 -8.47 -0.53
CA PHE A 73 -7.11 -7.85 -1.86
C PHE A 73 -5.70 -7.56 -2.35
N SER A 74 -5.36 -8.19 -3.47
CA SER A 74 -4.08 -8.00 -4.15
C SER A 74 -4.32 -7.44 -5.54
N TRP A 75 -3.53 -6.44 -5.90
CA TRP A 75 -3.60 -5.78 -7.20
C TRP A 75 -2.20 -5.70 -7.79
N PRO A 76 -2.07 -5.63 -9.13
CA PRO A 76 -0.77 -5.66 -9.80
C PRO A 76 -0.01 -4.34 -9.58
N SER A 77 0.60 -4.19 -8.40
CA SER A 77 1.31 -2.99 -7.99
C SER A 77 2.84 -3.07 -8.19
N GLY A 78 3.38 -4.22 -8.59
CA GLY A 78 4.84 -4.46 -8.65
C GLY A 78 5.41 -5.06 -9.94
N THR A 79 4.58 -5.43 -10.92
CA THR A 79 5.02 -6.24 -12.09
C THR A 79 5.32 -5.42 -13.36
N ALA A 80 5.61 -4.13 -13.24
CA ALA A 80 5.93 -3.32 -14.42
C ALA A 80 7.26 -3.76 -15.02
N SER A 81 7.24 -4.30 -16.25
CA SER A 81 8.45 -4.57 -17.02
C SER A 81 9.10 -3.23 -17.37
N ILE A 82 10.27 -2.95 -16.79
CA ILE A 82 10.96 -1.69 -17.00
C ILE A 82 11.49 -1.68 -18.44
N PRO A 83 11.08 -0.73 -19.29
CA PRO A 83 11.78 -0.53 -20.55
C PRO A 83 13.17 0.00 -20.20
N VAL A 84 14.19 -0.84 -20.30
CA VAL A 84 15.58 -0.42 -20.04
C VAL A 84 15.98 0.53 -21.16
N PRO A 85 16.21 1.83 -20.91
CA PRO A 85 16.61 2.74 -21.97
C PRO A 85 17.97 2.30 -22.51
N VAL A 86 18.11 2.20 -23.84
CA VAL A 86 19.37 1.80 -24.50
C VAL A 86 20.54 2.71 -24.06
N ALA A 87 20.26 3.99 -23.79
CA ALA A 87 21.24 4.95 -23.28
C ALA A 87 21.78 4.58 -21.87
N THR A 88 20.95 3.99 -21.01
CA THR A 88 21.33 3.54 -19.67
C THR A 88 22.22 2.31 -19.73
N LEU A 89 21.93 1.37 -20.63
CA LEU A 89 22.80 0.22 -20.92
C LEU A 89 24.12 0.66 -21.56
N ALA A 90 24.10 1.65 -22.46
CA ALA A 90 25.31 2.18 -23.08
C ALA A 90 26.22 2.87 -22.05
N SER A 91 25.64 3.61 -21.10
CA SER A 91 26.39 4.32 -20.05
C SER A 91 26.97 3.36 -19.00
N ALA A 92 26.18 2.38 -18.55
CA ALA A 92 26.65 1.30 -17.68
C ALA A 92 27.71 0.44 -18.39
N GLY A 93 27.46 0.10 -19.66
CA GLY A 93 28.40 -0.63 -20.52
C GLY A 93 29.71 0.13 -20.74
N TYR A 94 29.68 1.45 -20.91
CA TYR A 94 30.89 2.28 -21.04
C TYR A 94 31.70 2.31 -19.74
N LEU A 95 31.05 2.43 -18.57
CA LEU A 95 31.73 2.40 -17.27
C LEU A 95 32.31 1.00 -16.97
N VAL A 96 31.57 -0.05 -17.28
CA VAL A 96 32.05 -1.43 -17.15
C VAL A 96 33.21 -1.68 -18.12
N ALA A 97 33.08 -1.30 -19.39
CA ALA A 97 34.14 -1.48 -20.40
C ALA A 97 35.39 -0.68 -20.08
N SER A 98 35.26 0.56 -19.60
CA SER A 98 36.43 1.37 -19.19
C SER A 98 37.12 0.83 -17.95
N ASN A 99 36.38 0.24 -17.00
CA ASN A 99 36.95 -0.45 -15.84
C ASN A 99 37.60 -1.79 -16.21
N ILE A 100 36.98 -2.60 -17.10
CA ILE A 100 37.58 -3.83 -17.63
C ILE A 100 38.86 -3.53 -18.40
N ARG A 101 38.87 -2.45 -19.20
CA ARG A 101 40.07 -2.02 -19.94
C ARG A 101 41.20 -1.58 -18.98
N ARG A 102 40.88 -0.98 -17.83
CA ARG A 102 41.87 -0.67 -16.77
C ARG A 102 42.38 -1.91 -16.03
N LEU A 103 41.50 -2.88 -15.76
CA LEU A 103 41.87 -4.19 -15.18
C LEU A 103 42.77 -5.00 -16.13
N SER A 104 42.50 -4.95 -17.44
CA SER A 104 43.36 -5.57 -18.46
C SER A 104 44.77 -4.96 -18.52
N GLN A 105 44.94 -3.76 -17.96
CA GLN A 105 46.23 -3.07 -17.79
C GLN A 105 46.81 -3.25 -16.37
N LEU A 106 46.32 -4.23 -15.59
CA LEU A 106 46.75 -4.53 -14.20
C LEU A 106 46.64 -3.33 -13.23
N ARG A 107 45.85 -2.31 -13.57
CA ARG A 107 45.62 -1.17 -12.68
C ARG A 107 44.48 -1.52 -11.72
N LEU A 108 44.79 -1.50 -10.42
CA LEU A 108 43.81 -1.71 -9.36
C LEU A 108 42.65 -0.69 -9.49
N PRO A 109 41.40 -1.08 -9.20
CA PRO A 109 40.29 -0.15 -9.14
C PRO A 109 40.61 0.98 -8.15
N THR A 110 40.40 2.23 -8.54
CA THR A 110 40.55 3.34 -7.60
C THR A 110 39.30 3.45 -6.72
N PRO A 111 39.41 3.99 -5.49
CA PRO A 111 38.25 4.28 -4.65
C PRO A 111 37.15 5.07 -5.38
N ALA A 112 37.54 6.01 -6.25
CA ALA A 112 36.61 6.76 -7.09
C ALA A 112 35.83 5.88 -8.09
N THR A 113 36.47 4.88 -8.70
CA THR A 113 35.77 3.95 -9.61
C THR A 113 34.81 3.01 -8.87
N MET A 114 35.15 2.59 -7.64
CA MET A 114 34.24 1.80 -6.81
C MET A 114 33.03 2.63 -6.37
N LEU A 115 33.26 3.86 -5.92
CA LEU A 115 32.18 4.81 -5.59
C LEU A 115 31.29 5.11 -6.79
N GLY A 116 31.89 5.30 -7.98
CA GLY A 116 31.13 5.51 -9.21
C GLY A 116 30.24 4.31 -9.57
N ALA A 117 30.74 3.08 -9.42
CA ALA A 117 29.95 1.87 -9.67
C ALA A 117 28.79 1.74 -8.67
N VAL A 118 29.03 1.97 -7.38
CA VAL A 118 27.98 1.97 -6.35
C VAL A 118 26.94 3.06 -6.64
N ALA A 119 27.37 4.27 -7.01
CA ALA A 119 26.45 5.36 -7.32
C ALA A 119 25.55 5.04 -8.53
N VAL A 120 26.11 4.41 -9.58
CA VAL A 120 25.33 3.96 -10.74
C VAL A 120 24.32 2.89 -10.33
N ASP A 121 24.72 1.90 -9.55
CA ASP A 121 23.84 0.83 -9.11
C ASP A 121 22.68 1.37 -8.25
N VAL A 122 22.99 2.21 -7.27
CA VAL A 122 21.99 2.91 -6.44
C VAL A 122 21.06 3.76 -7.32
N GLY A 123 21.60 4.48 -8.30
CA GLY A 123 20.81 5.29 -9.24
C GLY A 123 19.86 4.46 -10.09
N LEU A 124 20.31 3.31 -10.61
CA LEU A 124 19.50 2.38 -11.39
C LEU A 124 18.37 1.78 -10.55
N HIS A 125 18.67 1.33 -9.33
CA HIS A 125 17.69 0.81 -8.40
C HIS A 125 16.65 1.87 -8.00
N ALA A 126 17.09 3.10 -7.69
CA ALA A 126 16.20 4.20 -7.39
C ALA A 126 15.30 4.57 -8.58
N GLY A 127 15.85 4.64 -9.80
CA GLY A 127 15.09 4.91 -11.02
C GLY A 127 14.06 3.82 -11.32
N ARG A 128 14.43 2.54 -11.12
CA ARG A 128 13.52 1.40 -11.21
C ARG A 128 12.36 1.53 -10.22
N LEU A 129 12.66 1.80 -8.95
CA LEU A 129 11.65 1.97 -7.90
C LEU A 129 10.71 3.15 -8.21
N ALA A 130 11.25 4.28 -8.66
CA ALA A 130 10.45 5.44 -9.06
C ALA A 130 9.51 5.10 -10.23
N TYR A 131 10.00 4.40 -11.25
CA TYR A 131 9.18 3.95 -12.38
C TYR A 131 8.07 3.00 -11.93
N GLN A 132 8.41 1.99 -11.12
CA GLN A 132 7.44 1.03 -10.60
C GLN A 132 6.40 1.72 -9.71
N PHE A 133 6.82 2.67 -8.85
CA PHE A 133 5.92 3.46 -8.01
C PHE A 133 4.96 4.33 -8.84
N ASN A 134 5.46 5.00 -9.88
CA ASN A 134 4.63 5.83 -10.76
C ASN A 134 3.63 4.99 -11.57
N THR A 135 4.07 3.82 -12.05
CA THR A 135 3.19 2.85 -12.72
C THR A 135 2.11 2.36 -11.77
N ALA A 136 2.49 1.95 -10.56
CA ALA A 136 1.55 1.49 -9.55
C ALA A 136 0.57 2.61 -9.13
N THR A 137 1.03 3.86 -9.04
CA THR A 137 0.16 5.02 -8.85
C THR A 137 -0.89 5.12 -9.96
N THR A 138 -0.48 4.99 -11.23
CA THR A 138 -1.39 5.05 -12.38
C THR A 138 -2.40 3.90 -12.35
N GLU A 139 -1.93 2.68 -12.12
CA GLU A 139 -2.77 1.49 -12.02
C GLU A 139 -3.77 1.59 -10.85
N SER A 140 -3.36 2.20 -9.72
CA SER A 140 -4.25 2.39 -8.56
C SER A 140 -5.47 3.23 -8.91
N LYS A 141 -5.31 4.24 -9.78
CA LYS A 141 -6.41 5.07 -10.29
C LYS A 141 -7.27 4.32 -11.30
N GLN A 142 -6.63 3.69 -12.29
CA GLN A 142 -7.35 2.99 -13.37
C GLN A 142 -8.20 1.82 -12.87
N ARG A 143 -7.78 1.17 -11.79
CA ARG A 143 -8.48 0.01 -11.21
C ARG A 143 -9.43 0.39 -10.07
N ALA A 144 -9.45 1.66 -9.65
CA ALA A 144 -10.23 2.13 -8.51
C ALA A 144 -11.73 1.82 -8.68
N GLU A 145 -12.26 1.97 -9.89
CA GLU A 145 -13.66 1.67 -10.22
C GLU A 145 -14.00 0.18 -9.98
N ILE A 146 -13.12 -0.73 -10.41
CA ILE A 146 -13.32 -2.17 -10.20
C ILE A 146 -13.36 -2.47 -8.70
N PHE A 147 -12.48 -1.85 -7.91
CA PHE A 147 -12.47 -2.04 -6.47
C PHE A 147 -13.73 -1.42 -5.80
N ALA A 148 -14.19 -0.26 -6.25
CA ALA A 148 -15.43 0.37 -5.78
C ALA A 148 -16.66 -0.54 -6.01
N LEU A 149 -16.81 -1.09 -7.22
CA LEU A 149 -17.88 -2.04 -7.55
C LEU A 149 -17.87 -3.29 -6.64
N ARG A 150 -16.68 -3.72 -6.23
CA ARG A 150 -16.52 -4.84 -5.30
C ARG A 150 -16.90 -4.47 -3.87
N LEU A 151 -16.56 -3.27 -3.41
CA LEU A 151 -17.00 -2.77 -2.12
C LEU A 151 -18.52 -2.69 -2.05
N LEU A 152 -19.18 -2.20 -3.11
CA LEU A 152 -20.65 -2.20 -3.22
C LEU A 152 -21.24 -3.62 -3.09
N ARG A 153 -20.60 -4.61 -3.71
CA ARG A 153 -21.04 -6.01 -3.58
C ARG A 153 -20.89 -6.51 -2.15
N LEU A 154 -19.74 -6.27 -1.51
CA LEU A 154 -19.54 -6.66 -0.11
C LEU A 154 -20.54 -5.98 0.83
N ARG A 155 -20.87 -4.71 0.60
CA ARG A 155 -21.90 -3.97 1.35
C ARG A 155 -23.31 -4.56 1.21
N ARG A 156 -23.60 -5.27 0.11
CA ARG A 156 -24.88 -5.99 -0.09
C ARG A 156 -24.90 -7.35 0.60
N GLU A 157 -23.73 -7.97 0.74
CA GLU A 157 -23.57 -9.32 1.32
C GLU A 157 -23.33 -9.27 2.84
N HIS A 158 -22.84 -8.14 3.36
CA HIS A 158 -22.42 -7.95 4.74
C HIS A 158 -23.01 -6.68 5.35
N GLU A 159 -23.50 -6.79 6.58
CA GLU A 159 -24.01 -5.65 7.35
C GLU A 159 -22.91 -4.63 7.66
N ASN A 160 -21.69 -5.11 7.93
CA ASN A 160 -20.52 -4.28 8.23
C ASN A 160 -19.33 -4.66 7.33
N VAL A 161 -18.69 -3.66 6.74
CA VAL A 161 -17.49 -3.81 5.91
C VAL A 161 -16.39 -2.91 6.47
N ARG A 162 -15.26 -3.54 6.81
CA ARG A 162 -14.04 -2.85 7.26
C ARG A 162 -12.95 -2.98 6.20
N ILE A 163 -12.22 -1.90 5.95
CA ILE A 163 -11.03 -1.92 5.08
C ILE A 163 -9.80 -1.58 5.90
N VAL A 164 -8.74 -2.36 5.73
CA VAL A 164 -7.40 -2.07 6.25
C VAL A 164 -6.43 -2.04 5.08
N ALA A 165 -5.83 -0.89 4.83
CA ALA A 165 -4.99 -0.63 3.68
C ALA A 165 -3.58 -0.26 4.11
N HIS A 166 -2.58 -0.59 3.30
CA HIS A 166 -1.19 -0.26 3.62
C HIS A 166 -0.46 0.39 2.45
N SER A 167 0.38 1.38 2.76
CA SER A 167 1.29 2.01 1.80
C SER A 167 0.53 2.52 0.57
N LEU A 168 0.91 2.10 -0.64
CA LEU A 168 0.22 2.47 -1.88
C LEU A 168 -1.22 1.93 -1.99
N GLY A 169 -1.54 0.89 -1.23
CA GLY A 169 -2.90 0.35 -1.14
C GLY A 169 -3.88 1.36 -0.57
N CYS A 170 -3.40 2.25 0.31
CA CYS A 170 -4.19 3.38 0.81
C CYS A 170 -4.63 4.30 -0.32
N ARG A 171 -3.77 4.58 -1.30
CA ARG A 171 -4.14 5.38 -2.48
C ARG A 171 -5.25 4.69 -3.27
N HIS A 172 -5.10 3.40 -3.55
CA HIS A 172 -6.11 2.65 -4.27
C HIS A 172 -7.49 2.67 -3.58
N VAL A 173 -7.50 2.55 -2.24
CA VAL A 173 -8.71 2.65 -1.42
C VAL A 173 -9.32 4.05 -1.49
N VAL A 174 -8.51 5.10 -1.35
CA VAL A 174 -8.95 6.50 -1.46
C VAL A 174 -9.58 6.78 -2.82
N GLU A 175 -8.94 6.35 -3.91
CA GLU A 175 -9.45 6.51 -5.28
C GLU A 175 -10.76 5.74 -5.45
N ALA A 176 -10.87 4.51 -4.96
CA ALA A 176 -12.09 3.71 -5.06
C ALA A 176 -13.25 4.33 -4.27
N ILE A 177 -13.01 4.76 -3.03
CA ILE A 177 -14.02 5.42 -2.18
C ILE A 177 -14.48 6.75 -2.77
N SER A 178 -13.62 7.43 -3.52
CA SER A 178 -14.01 8.67 -4.22
C SER A 178 -15.05 8.46 -5.32
N ASN A 179 -15.25 7.20 -5.77
CA ASN A 179 -16.30 6.80 -6.71
C ASN A 179 -17.58 6.30 -6.03
N LEU A 180 -17.66 6.34 -4.69
CA LEU A 180 -18.81 5.87 -3.91
C LEU A 180 -19.56 7.04 -3.28
N ASN A 181 -20.89 6.93 -3.23
CA ASN A 181 -21.71 7.80 -2.40
C ASN A 181 -21.44 7.54 -0.91
N ALA A 182 -21.73 8.52 -0.04
CA ALA A 182 -21.39 8.43 1.37
C ALA A 182 -22.06 7.24 2.09
N ASP A 183 -23.27 6.87 1.70
CA ASP A 183 -24.05 5.74 2.22
C ASP A 183 -23.55 4.37 1.71
N GLU A 184 -22.83 4.37 0.60
CA GLU A 184 -22.24 3.19 -0.05
C GLU A 184 -20.83 2.87 0.47
N ARG A 185 -20.23 3.77 1.25
CA ARG A 185 -18.88 3.59 1.80
C ARG A 185 -18.82 2.41 2.80
N PRO A 186 -17.63 1.81 2.99
CA PRO A 186 -17.40 0.91 4.12
C PRO A 186 -17.70 1.59 5.46
N ASP A 187 -17.98 0.80 6.49
CA ASP A 187 -18.33 1.33 7.81
C ASP A 187 -17.07 1.83 8.54
N SER A 188 -15.93 1.13 8.35
CA SER A 188 -14.64 1.58 8.87
C SER A 188 -13.49 1.43 7.86
N VAL A 189 -12.58 2.39 7.87
CA VAL A 189 -11.37 2.41 7.01
C VAL A 189 -10.15 2.70 7.86
N HIS A 190 -9.12 1.88 7.71
CA HIS A 190 -7.81 2.03 8.35
C HIS A 190 -6.75 2.21 7.26
N LEU A 191 -6.10 3.36 7.22
CA LEU A 191 -5.02 3.65 6.28
C LEU A 191 -3.67 3.62 7.00
N CYS A 192 -2.89 2.57 6.80
CA CYS A 192 -1.58 2.37 7.42
C CYS A 192 -0.46 2.88 6.51
N ALA A 193 0.41 3.76 7.03
CA ALA A 193 1.51 4.37 6.28
C ALA A 193 1.11 4.87 4.87
N PRO A 194 0.08 5.73 4.71
CA PRO A 194 -0.41 6.08 3.38
C PRO A 194 0.66 6.69 2.47
N ALA A 195 0.91 6.03 1.33
CA ALA A 195 1.86 6.49 0.30
C ALA A 195 1.18 7.47 -0.68
N LEU A 196 0.56 8.53 -0.14
CA LEU A 196 -0.10 9.61 -0.87
C LEU A 196 0.12 10.95 -0.14
N LEU A 197 -0.17 12.07 -0.79
CA LEU A 197 -0.07 13.39 -0.19
C LEU A 197 -1.35 13.74 0.55
N ALA A 198 -1.28 14.58 1.59
CA ALA A 198 -2.47 15.01 2.33
C ALA A 198 -3.53 15.62 1.38
N GLU A 199 -3.10 16.43 0.42
CA GLU A 199 -3.96 17.06 -0.61
C GLU A 199 -4.78 16.07 -1.43
N ASP A 200 -4.28 14.84 -1.66
CA ASP A 200 -4.98 13.80 -2.42
C ASP A 200 -6.27 13.34 -1.71
N ILE A 201 -6.31 13.44 -0.37
CA ILE A 201 -7.42 12.95 0.45
C ILE A 201 -8.28 14.09 1.04
N LEU A 202 -7.75 15.32 1.16
CA LEU A 202 -8.44 16.43 1.87
C LEU A 202 -9.91 16.61 1.47
N ARG A 203 -10.25 16.49 0.18
CA ARG A 203 -11.63 16.64 -0.30
C ARG A 203 -12.62 15.63 0.31
N LEU A 204 -12.14 14.47 0.76
CA LEU A 204 -12.94 13.37 1.31
C LEU A 204 -12.98 13.37 2.84
N ILE A 205 -12.18 14.21 3.51
CA ILE A 205 -12.04 14.22 4.97
C ILE A 205 -12.24 15.62 5.57
N LYS A 206 -12.68 16.59 4.77
CA LYS A 206 -13.11 17.91 5.27
C LYS A 206 -14.35 17.76 6.15
N PRO A 207 -14.64 18.74 7.03
CA PRO A 207 -15.86 18.72 7.83
C PRO A 207 -17.10 18.47 6.98
N GLU A 208 -18.03 17.66 7.50
CA GLU A 208 -19.34 17.37 6.89
C GLU A 208 -19.27 16.49 5.63
N THR A 209 -18.10 15.93 5.31
CA THR A 209 -17.96 14.97 4.19
C THR A 209 -18.21 13.52 4.62
N GLY A 210 -18.23 13.26 5.93
CA GLY A 210 -18.36 11.92 6.50
C GLY A 210 -17.10 11.07 6.37
N GLY A 211 -15.96 11.61 5.93
CA GLY A 211 -14.71 10.87 5.84
C GLY A 211 -14.69 9.80 4.74
N LEU A 212 -13.74 8.86 4.83
CA LEU A 212 -13.66 7.73 3.88
C LEU A 212 -14.63 6.60 4.21
N ALA A 213 -15.20 6.60 5.41
CA ALA A 213 -16.02 5.52 5.94
C ALA A 213 -17.25 6.10 6.63
N LYS A 214 -18.36 5.36 6.66
CA LYS A 214 -19.61 5.84 7.25
C LYS A 214 -19.49 6.17 8.73
N GLU A 215 -18.69 5.40 9.46
CA GLU A 215 -18.54 5.56 10.91
C GLU A 215 -17.18 6.14 11.27
N LYS A 216 -16.09 5.49 10.82
CA LYS A 216 -14.75 5.83 11.28
C LYS A 216 -13.64 5.61 10.25
N THR A 217 -12.82 6.63 10.06
CA THR A 217 -11.60 6.60 9.27
C THR A 217 -10.39 6.81 10.18
N ASN A 218 -9.51 5.83 10.27
CA ASN A 218 -8.26 5.91 11.03
C ASN A 218 -7.07 6.06 10.07
N ILE A 219 -6.25 7.08 10.25
CA ILE A 219 -5.05 7.31 9.44
C ILE A 219 -3.83 7.16 10.34
N TYR A 220 -3.04 6.11 10.10
CA TYR A 220 -1.85 5.81 10.88
C TYR A 220 -0.60 6.35 10.20
N TYR A 221 0.15 7.18 10.92
CA TYR A 221 1.39 7.77 10.44
C TYR A 221 2.54 7.50 11.40
N SER A 222 3.77 7.56 10.91
CA SER A 222 4.96 7.49 11.76
C SER A 222 6.12 8.28 11.17
N GLY A 223 6.68 9.18 11.97
CA GLY A 223 7.91 9.90 11.62
C GLY A 223 9.16 9.01 11.59
N LYS A 224 9.05 7.74 12.00
CA LYS A 224 10.13 6.74 11.93
C LYS A 224 10.14 5.96 10.61
N ASP A 225 9.17 6.19 9.72
CA ASP A 225 9.08 5.49 8.45
C ASP A 225 10.10 6.02 7.45
N LEU A 226 11.29 5.40 7.45
CA LEU A 226 12.39 5.77 6.54
C LEU A 226 12.05 5.50 5.07
N THR A 227 11.23 4.48 4.80
CA THR A 227 10.77 4.17 3.43
C THR A 227 9.97 5.35 2.88
N LEU A 228 9.04 5.87 3.67
CA LEU A 228 8.28 7.06 3.30
C LEU A 228 9.14 8.33 3.34
N GLY A 229 9.92 8.53 4.40
CA GLY A 229 10.65 9.77 4.66
C GLY A 229 11.85 10.01 3.76
N ILE A 230 12.46 8.96 3.19
CA ILE A 230 13.62 9.06 2.30
C ILE A 230 13.22 8.70 0.87
N LEU A 231 12.81 7.44 0.64
CA LEU A 231 12.60 6.92 -0.69
C LEU A 231 11.39 7.58 -1.36
N LEU A 232 10.24 7.58 -0.68
CA LEU A 232 9.04 8.15 -1.27
C LEU A 232 9.12 9.67 -1.40
N ARG A 233 9.69 10.37 -0.41
CA ARG A 233 9.94 11.81 -0.51
C ARG A 233 10.78 12.17 -1.74
N ALA A 234 11.82 11.40 -2.05
CA ALA A 234 12.63 11.62 -3.25
C ALA A 234 11.80 11.46 -4.53
N ILE A 235 10.94 10.43 -4.58
CA ILE A 235 10.04 10.19 -5.73
C ILE A 235 8.98 11.30 -5.86
N LEU A 236 8.48 11.84 -4.74
CA LEU A 236 7.47 12.91 -4.68
C LEU A 236 8.07 14.32 -4.79
N GLY A 237 9.31 14.47 -5.27
CA GLY A 237 9.92 15.78 -5.50
C GLY A 237 10.17 16.59 -4.23
N GLY A 238 10.39 15.93 -3.09
CA GLY A 238 10.63 16.57 -1.79
C GLY A 238 9.38 16.68 -0.91
N SER A 239 8.19 16.42 -1.44
CA SER A 239 6.94 16.44 -0.68
C SER A 239 6.87 15.29 0.33
N ARG A 240 6.32 15.58 1.51
CA ARG A 240 6.20 14.60 2.60
C ARG A 240 4.91 13.80 2.46
N PRO A 241 4.96 12.46 2.40
CA PRO A 241 3.76 11.63 2.32
C PRO A 241 2.97 11.65 3.64
N LEU A 242 1.66 11.46 3.54
CA LEU A 242 0.72 11.44 4.65
C LEU A 242 1.11 10.42 5.73
N GLY A 243 1.62 9.25 5.34
CA GLY A 243 2.09 8.23 6.28
C GLY A 243 3.33 8.60 7.09
N GLU A 244 4.08 9.60 6.67
CA GLU A 244 5.23 10.10 7.45
C GLU A 244 4.79 11.14 8.49
N VAL A 245 3.99 12.12 8.07
CA VAL A 245 3.75 13.34 8.85
C VAL A 245 2.32 13.52 9.36
N GLY A 246 1.38 12.69 8.90
CA GLY A 246 -0.04 12.91 9.17
C GLY A 246 -0.57 14.15 8.45
N ILE A 247 -1.64 14.74 9.01
CA ILE A 247 -2.24 15.98 8.52
C ILE A 247 -1.87 17.10 9.48
N SER A 248 -1.62 18.30 8.95
CA SER A 248 -1.36 19.49 9.77
C SER A 248 -2.52 19.75 10.74
N PRO A 249 -2.24 20.05 12.03
CA PRO A 249 -3.27 20.27 13.05
C PRO A 249 -4.17 21.49 12.76
N ASN A 250 -3.73 22.39 11.87
CA ASN A 250 -4.50 23.57 11.47
C ASN A 250 -5.50 23.29 10.34
N VAL A 251 -5.48 22.09 9.76
CA VAL A 251 -6.42 21.70 8.71
C VAL A 251 -7.64 21.07 9.39
N PRO A 252 -8.84 21.66 9.26
CA PRO A 252 -10.05 21.09 9.84
C PRO A 252 -10.38 19.77 9.13
N ILE A 253 -10.62 18.72 9.90
CA ILE A 253 -11.00 17.39 9.43
C ILE A 253 -12.35 16.97 10.00
N ASP A 254 -13.05 16.07 9.31
CA ASP A 254 -14.31 15.49 9.74
C ASP A 254 -14.14 14.74 11.07
N LYS A 255 -15.16 14.79 11.93
CA LYS A 255 -15.18 14.12 13.24
C LYS A 255 -15.06 12.59 13.15
N SER A 256 -15.40 12.02 11.99
CA SER A 256 -15.23 10.59 11.71
C SER A 256 -13.77 10.20 11.43
N VAL A 257 -12.85 11.16 11.29
CA VAL A 257 -11.46 10.93 10.91
C VAL A 257 -10.55 11.11 12.13
N GLU A 258 -9.80 10.06 12.49
CA GLU A 258 -8.81 10.05 13.57
C GLU A 258 -7.40 9.87 12.98
N LEU A 259 -6.48 10.76 13.37
CA LEU A 259 -5.04 10.63 13.07
C LEU A 259 -4.36 9.90 14.24
N ILE A 260 -3.62 8.84 13.94
CA ILE A 260 -2.98 8.00 14.96
C ILE A 260 -1.48 7.96 14.70
N ASP A 261 -0.70 8.53 15.62
CA ASP A 261 0.75 8.36 15.62
C ASP A 261 1.11 6.93 16.05
N ALA A 262 1.59 6.14 15.10
CA ALA A 262 2.00 4.75 15.28
C ALA A 262 3.45 4.60 15.75
N SER A 263 4.21 5.70 15.90
CA SER A 263 5.65 5.66 16.10
C SER A 263 6.11 4.91 17.35
N SER A 264 5.28 4.83 18.39
CA SER A 264 5.58 4.06 19.61
C SER A 264 5.39 2.56 19.43
N SER A 265 4.57 2.13 18.47
CA SER A 265 4.23 0.73 18.22
C SER A 265 5.15 0.08 17.20
N LEU A 266 5.85 0.86 16.40
CA LEU A 266 6.66 0.38 15.27
C LEU A 266 8.15 0.33 15.60
N GLY A 267 8.85 -0.66 15.03
CA GLY A 267 10.29 -0.86 15.17
C GLY A 267 11.10 -0.03 14.17
N PHE A 268 12.36 -0.43 13.96
CA PHE A 268 13.28 0.22 13.03
C PHE A 268 12.83 0.08 11.56
N PHE A 269 12.24 -1.07 11.21
CA PHE A 269 11.62 -1.33 9.90
C PHE A 269 10.11 -1.03 9.94
N SER A 270 9.78 0.19 10.38
CA SER A 270 8.42 0.62 10.69
C SER A 270 7.43 0.45 9.53
N HIS A 271 7.87 0.63 8.28
CA HIS A 271 6.99 0.48 7.11
C HIS A 271 6.43 -0.94 6.97
N THR A 272 7.24 -1.98 7.20
CA THR A 272 6.79 -3.38 7.08
C THR A 272 6.08 -3.87 8.34
N ASP A 273 6.40 -3.28 9.50
CA ASP A 273 5.84 -3.65 10.81
C ASP A 273 4.34 -3.35 10.93
N TYR A 274 3.77 -2.49 10.07
CA TYR A 274 2.35 -2.12 10.17
C TYR A 274 1.43 -3.34 10.14
N ALA A 275 1.68 -4.32 9.27
CA ALA A 275 0.81 -5.49 9.12
C ALA A 275 0.84 -6.39 10.39
N ASP A 276 2.04 -6.69 10.87
CA ASP A 276 2.25 -7.58 12.03
C ASP A 276 1.81 -6.93 13.35
N LYS A 277 2.00 -5.62 13.49
CA LYS A 277 1.72 -4.88 14.73
C LYS A 277 0.38 -4.13 14.74
N PHE A 278 -0.41 -4.27 13.69
CA PHE A 278 -1.69 -3.57 13.55
C PHE A 278 -2.62 -3.75 14.74
N HIS A 279 -2.62 -4.94 15.36
CA HIS A 279 -3.44 -5.23 16.52
C HIS A 279 -3.20 -4.31 17.74
N PHE A 280 -1.97 -3.80 17.93
CA PHE A 280 -1.66 -2.79 18.95
C PHE A 280 -2.28 -1.43 18.64
N MET A 281 -2.37 -1.08 17.36
CA MET A 281 -2.74 0.25 16.88
C MET A 281 -4.24 0.41 16.59
N ALA A 282 -4.90 -0.67 16.18
CA ALA A 282 -6.31 -0.63 15.77
C ALA A 282 -7.20 -0.13 16.92
N ARG A 283 -7.99 0.92 16.67
CA ARG A 283 -8.94 1.52 17.61
C ARG A 283 -10.33 1.53 17.01
#